data_AF-H3H2H9-F1
#
_entry.id   AF-H3H2H9-F1
#
_cell.length_a   1.000
_cell.length_b   1.000
_cell.length_c   1.000
_cell.angle_alpha   90.00
_cell.angle_beta   90.00
_cell.angle_gamma   90.00
#
_symmetry.space_group_name_H-M   'P 1'
#
loop_
_entity.id
_entity.type
_entity.pdbx_description
1 polymer ?
#
loop_
_entity_poly.entity_id
_entity_poly.type
_entity_poly.pdbx_seq_one_letter_code
_entity_poly.pdbx_strand_id
1 'polypeptide(L)'
;MNARTLEVFGGPHGDKYSDMELISPGQGVHSVTIRSNERIDGVGLDVTDPAGTKSTFYHGSGGGDSNTLTLGANEHTTGIEVHWGKYYGQVHMLHYQRKRSDALNS
;
A
#
# COMPACT_ATOMS: atom_id res chain seq x y z
N MET A 1 -11.18 -0.32 17.26
CA MET A 1 -10.86 -0.63 15.84
C MET A 1 -9.95 -1.84 15.85
N ASN A 2 -10.22 -2.86 15.03
CA ASN A 2 -9.36 -4.05 14.95
C ASN A 2 -8.48 -3.92 13.71
N ALA A 3 -7.33 -3.27 13.85
CA ALA A 3 -6.29 -3.35 12.83
C ALA A 3 -5.72 -4.77 12.81
N ARG A 4 -5.66 -5.39 11.64
CA ARG A 4 -5.04 -6.71 11.46
C ARG A 4 -3.78 -6.55 10.64
N THR A 5 -2.68 -7.07 11.16
CA THR A 5 -1.46 -7.28 10.38
C THR A 5 -1.68 -8.48 9.47
N LEU A 6 -1.33 -8.32 8.19
CA LEU A 6 -1.32 -9.41 7.23
C LEU A 6 0.00 -10.16 7.28
N GLU A 7 0.05 -11.32 6.63
CA GLU A 7 1.30 -12.03 6.40
C GLU A 7 2.29 -11.16 5.61
N VAL A 8 3.56 -11.18 6.03
CA VAL A 8 4.63 -10.39 5.41
C VAL A 8 5.38 -11.28 4.43
N PHE A 9 5.44 -10.85 3.17
CA PHE A 9 6.15 -11.54 2.10
C PHE A 9 7.41 -10.75 1.70
N GLY A 10 8.55 -11.42 1.49
CA GLY A 10 9.78 -10.75 1.08
C GLY A 10 11.07 -11.56 1.31
N GLY A 11 12.20 -10.95 0.97
CA GLY A 11 13.54 -11.50 1.25
C GLY A 11 14.09 -11.03 2.61
N PRO A 12 15.27 -11.53 3.02
CA PRO A 12 15.87 -11.21 4.33
C PRO A 12 16.50 -9.82 4.42
N HIS A 13 16.31 -8.97 3.41
CA HIS A 13 17.01 -7.69 3.28
C HIS A 13 16.05 -6.52 3.47
N GLY A 14 16.54 -5.45 4.10
CA GLY A 14 15.77 -4.24 4.44
C GLY A 14 15.33 -4.21 5.90
N ASP A 15 14.75 -3.08 6.31
CA ASP A 15 14.21 -2.87 7.64
C ASP A 15 12.71 -3.16 7.68
N LYS A 16 12.26 -3.78 8.78
CA LYS A 16 10.83 -3.99 9.02
C LYS A 16 10.17 -2.66 9.34
N TYR A 17 9.00 -2.43 8.77
CA TYR A 17 8.18 -1.25 9.04
C TYR A 17 6.72 -1.65 9.30
N SER A 18 6.01 -0.79 10.01
CA SER A 18 4.57 -0.90 10.26
C SER A 18 4.00 0.48 10.58
N ASP A 19 2.93 0.86 9.90
CA ASP A 19 2.23 2.12 10.17
C ASP A 19 1.13 1.97 11.24
N MET A 20 1.04 0.82 11.92
CA MET A 20 -0.07 0.52 12.84
C MET A 20 -0.29 1.56 13.94
N GLU A 21 0.79 2.16 14.45
CA GLU A 21 0.71 3.22 15.48
C GLU A 21 0.20 4.55 14.95
N LEU A 22 0.20 4.73 13.62
CA LEU A 22 -0.25 5.94 12.93
C LEU A 22 -1.72 5.85 12.47
N ILE A 23 -2.39 4.71 12.70
CA ILE A 23 -3.76 4.46 12.24
C ILE A 23 -4.78 4.92 13.30
N SER A 24 -5.75 5.73 12.88
CA SER A 24 -6.88 6.16 13.70
C SER A 24 -8.23 5.73 13.11
N PRO A 25 -9.26 5.46 13.95
CA PRO A 25 -10.63 5.22 13.48
C PRO A 25 -11.15 6.35 12.60
N GLY A 26 -11.66 6.02 11.41
CA GLY A 26 -12.21 7.01 10.47
C GLY A 26 -11.16 7.69 9.57
N GLN A 27 -9.89 7.29 9.65
CA GLN A 27 -8.87 7.73 8.71
C GLN A 27 -9.17 7.20 7.30
N GLY A 28 -9.22 8.11 6.33
CA GLY A 28 -9.49 7.80 4.93
C GLY A 28 -8.21 7.67 4.13
N VAL A 29 -8.14 6.67 3.24
CA VAL A 29 -7.09 6.55 2.22
C VAL A 29 -7.58 7.23 0.95
N HIS A 30 -6.75 8.07 0.33
CA HIS A 30 -7.09 8.83 -0.88
C HIS A 30 -6.29 8.41 -2.09
N SER A 31 -5.07 7.91 -1.88
CA SER A 31 -4.24 7.44 -2.96
C SER A 31 -3.42 6.24 -2.54
N VAL A 32 -3.07 5.42 -3.53
CA VAL A 32 -2.02 4.41 -3.41
C VAL A 32 -0.99 4.70 -4.49
N THR A 33 0.27 4.84 -4.10
CA THR A 33 1.39 5.01 -5.01
C THR A 33 2.25 3.76 -4.97
N ILE A 34 2.55 3.19 -6.13
CA ILE A 34 3.54 2.13 -6.29
C ILE A 34 4.66 2.69 -7.16
N ARG A 35 5.90 2.55 -6.70
CA ARG A 35 7.08 2.80 -7.51
C ARG A 35 7.71 1.48 -7.90
N SER A 36 7.97 1.29 -9.18
CA SER A 36 8.52 0.03 -9.67
C SER A 36 9.33 0.18 -10.96
N ASN A 37 10.30 -0.71 -11.11
CA ASN A 37 10.90 -1.07 -12.40
C ASN A 37 10.92 -2.61 -12.50
N GLU A 38 12.10 -3.25 -12.41
CA GLU A 38 12.23 -4.72 -12.38
C GLU A 38 11.63 -5.34 -11.10
N ARG A 39 11.46 -4.54 -10.04
CA ARG A 39 10.79 -4.84 -8.78
C ARG A 39 10.02 -3.62 -8.30
N ILE A 40 9.16 -3.81 -7.29
CA ILE A 40 8.66 -2.70 -6.47
C ILE A 40 9.82 -2.08 -5.67
N ASP A 41 10.04 -0.79 -5.87
CA ASP A 41 11.03 0.01 -5.16
C ASP A 41 10.43 0.77 -3.98
N GLY A 42 9.13 1.09 -4.02
CA GLY A 42 8.44 1.76 -2.92
C GLY A 42 6.91 1.73 -3.01
N VAL A 43 6.27 1.93 -1.86
CA VAL A 43 4.81 1.96 -1.69
C VAL A 43 4.45 3.17 -0.84
N GLY A 44 3.46 3.93 -1.28
CA GLY A 44 2.96 5.13 -0.61
C GLY A 44 1.43 5.13 -0.46
N LEU A 45 0.94 5.71 0.64
CA LEU A 45 -0.47 5.97 0.89
C LEU A 45 -0.65 7.42 1.30
N ASP A 46 -1.51 8.16 0.59
CA ASP A 46 -2.00 9.44 1.10
C ASP A 46 -3.27 9.22 1.92
N VAL A 47 -3.27 9.73 3.14
CA VAL A 47 -4.32 9.50 4.13
C VAL A 47 -4.76 10.82 4.76
N THR A 48 -6.02 10.87 5.18
CA THR A 48 -6.56 11.99 5.97
C THR A 48 -7.16 11.44 7.26
N ASP A 49 -6.75 12.00 8.40
CA ASP A 49 -7.34 11.66 9.70
C ASP A 49 -8.76 12.25 9.86
N PRO A 50 -9.53 11.87 10.90
CA PRO A 50 -10.86 12.44 11.14
C PRO A 50 -10.89 13.94 11.42
N ALA A 51 -9.75 14.55 11.81
CA ALA A 51 -9.61 15.98 12.02
C ALA A 51 -9.30 16.74 10.71
N GLY A 52 -9.10 16.03 9.60
CA GLY A 52 -8.76 16.61 8.30
C GLY A 52 -7.26 16.76 8.05
N THR A 53 -6.41 16.26 8.94
CA THR A 53 -4.95 16.30 8.76
C THR A 53 -4.52 15.30 7.70
N LYS A 54 -3.79 15.78 6.69
CA LYS A 54 -3.24 14.95 5.62
C LYS A 54 -1.86 14.44 6.00
N SER A 55 -1.62 13.16 5.74
CA SER A 55 -0.33 12.50 5.93
C SER A 55 -0.02 11.61 4.74
N THR A 56 1.26 11.35 4.51
CA THR A 56 1.72 10.35 3.54
C THR A 56 2.51 9.29 4.29
N PHE A 57 2.09 8.04 4.18
CA PHE A 57 2.88 6.89 4.64
C PHE A 57 3.65 6.35 3.46
N TYR A 58 4.97 6.28 3.56
CA TYR A 58 5.82 5.87 2.44
C TYR A 58 6.94 4.96 2.90
N HIS A 59 7.09 3.83 2.21
CA HIS A 59 8.11 2.84 2.49
C HIS A 59 8.85 2.45 1.21
N GLY A 60 10.14 2.15 1.36
CA GLY A 60 11.03 1.83 0.25
C GLY A 60 11.88 3.02 -0.22
N SER A 61 12.50 2.86 -1.38
CA SER A 61 13.43 3.84 -1.96
C SER A 61 12.73 4.74 -2.99
N GLY A 62 13.41 5.80 -3.43
CA GLY A 62 12.92 6.68 -4.50
C GLY A 62 13.13 6.15 -5.93
N GLY A 63 13.65 4.93 -6.08
CA GLY A 63 13.84 4.28 -7.39
C GLY A 63 12.52 3.98 -8.12
N GLY A 64 12.62 3.49 -9.35
CA GLY A 64 11.47 3.09 -10.17
C GLY A 64 10.59 4.24 -10.64
N ASP A 65 9.67 3.92 -11.55
CA ASP A 65 8.67 4.85 -12.05
C ASP A 65 7.45 4.87 -11.12
N SER A 66 6.88 6.06 -10.92
CA SER A 66 5.73 6.25 -10.03
C SER A 66 4.43 5.99 -10.76
N ASN A 67 3.58 5.15 -10.17
CA ASN A 67 2.20 4.99 -10.59
C ASN A 67 1.27 5.23 -9.38
N THR A 68 0.46 6.27 -9.47
CA THR A 68 -0.43 6.70 -8.40
C THR A 68 -1.88 6.53 -8.82
N LEU A 69 -2.64 5.84 -7.98
CA LEU A 69 -4.06 5.64 -8.13
C LEU A 69 -4.80 6.46 -7.07
N THR A 70 -5.54 7.47 -7.51
CA THR A 70 -6.47 8.23 -6.67
C THR A 70 -7.78 7.47 -6.50
N LEU A 71 -8.28 7.42 -5.27
CA LEU A 71 -9.55 6.79 -4.92
C LEU A 71 -10.69 7.80 -5.01
N GLY A 72 -11.82 7.35 -5.55
CA GLY A 72 -13.07 8.10 -5.50
C GLY A 72 -13.59 8.24 -4.07
N ALA A 73 -14.54 9.17 -3.87
CA ALA A 73 -15.27 9.25 -2.61
C ALA A 73 -15.98 7.91 -2.33
N ASN A 74 -15.77 7.34 -1.15
CA ASN A 74 -16.27 6.03 -0.71
C ASN A 74 -15.65 4.81 -1.42
N GLU A 75 -14.67 4.99 -2.30
CA GLU A 75 -13.89 3.88 -2.86
C GLU A 75 -12.86 3.41 -1.83
N HIS A 76 -12.77 2.10 -1.63
CA HIS A 76 -11.79 1.50 -0.75
C HIS A 76 -11.16 0.26 -1.37
N THR A 77 -9.91 0.00 -0.98
CA THR A 77 -9.19 -1.20 -1.39
C THR A 77 -9.70 -2.40 -0.59
N THR A 78 -10.24 -3.41 -1.26
CA THR A 78 -10.76 -4.63 -0.60
C THR A 78 -9.81 -5.83 -0.69
N GLY A 79 -8.77 -5.73 -1.52
CA GLY A 79 -7.78 -6.78 -1.67
C GLY A 79 -6.53 -6.27 -2.35
N ILE A 80 -5.42 -6.93 -2.01
CA ILE A 80 -4.10 -6.70 -2.59
C ILE A 80 -3.59 -8.06 -3.04
N GLU A 81 -3.30 -8.20 -4.32
CA GLU A 81 -2.52 -9.32 -4.85
C GLU A 81 -1.08 -8.87 -5.02
N VAL A 82 -0.12 -9.68 -4.59
CA VAL A 82 1.30 -9.46 -4.83
C VAL A 82 1.89 -10.73 -5.41
N HIS A 83 2.66 -10.61 -6.49
CA HIS A 83 3.46 -11.73 -7.00
C HIS A 83 4.87 -11.60 -6.44
N TRP A 84 5.50 -12.69 -6.00
CA TRP A 84 6.91 -12.67 -5.61
C TRP A 84 7.66 -13.84 -6.25
N GLY A 85 8.88 -13.61 -6.70
CA GLY A 85 9.69 -14.65 -7.36
C GLY A 85 11.18 -14.36 -7.27
N LYS A 86 12.01 -15.41 -7.40
CA LYS A 86 13.47 -15.24 -7.44
C LYS A 86 13.91 -14.85 -8.85
N TYR A 87 14.57 -13.71 -8.99
CA TYR A 87 15.34 -13.35 -10.19
C TYR A 87 16.78 -13.10 -9.77
N TYR A 88 17.74 -13.83 -10.35
CA TYR A 88 19.16 -13.86 -9.94
C TYR A 88 19.42 -13.99 -8.42
N GLY A 89 18.57 -14.73 -7.69
CA GLY A 89 18.71 -14.94 -6.25
C GLY A 89 18.07 -13.87 -5.35
N GLN A 90 17.47 -12.82 -5.93
CA GLN A 90 16.72 -11.79 -5.20
C GLN A 90 15.21 -11.94 -5.42
N VAL A 91 14.42 -11.77 -4.36
CA VAL A 91 12.95 -11.84 -4.44
C VAL A 91 12.43 -10.53 -5.00
N HIS A 92 11.73 -10.57 -6.14
CA HIS A 92 11.12 -9.42 -6.79
C HIS A 92 9.61 -9.49 -6.63
N MET A 93 8.98 -8.41 -6.16
CA MET A 93 7.52 -8.28 -6.15
C MET A 93 7.05 -7.82 -7.55
N LEU A 94 6.22 -8.61 -8.25
CA LEU A 94 6.04 -8.52 -9.71
C LEU A 94 4.64 -8.11 -10.20
N HIS A 95 3.59 -8.07 -9.36
CA HIS A 95 2.27 -7.63 -9.85
C HIS A 95 1.33 -7.23 -8.72
N TYR A 96 0.61 -6.12 -8.90
CA TYR A 96 -0.50 -5.68 -8.06
C TYR A 96 -1.83 -5.80 -8.81
N GLN A 97 -2.76 -6.61 -8.30
CA GLN A 97 -4.15 -6.64 -8.75
C GLN A 97 -5.07 -6.30 -7.58
N ARG A 98 -6.04 -5.40 -7.80
CA ARG A 98 -6.97 -4.94 -6.76
C ARG A 98 -8.42 -5.16 -7.16
N LYS A 99 -9.20 -5.62 -6.18
CA LYS A 99 -10.67 -5.54 -6.20
C LYS A 99 -11.13 -4.26 -5.50
N ARG A 100 -12.13 -3.60 -6.08
CA ARG A 100 -12.75 -2.37 -5.59
C ARG A 100 -14.20 -2.68 -5.22
N SER A 101 -14.73 -1.95 -4.26
CA SER A 101 -16.18 -1.88 -4.03
C SER A 101 -16.57 -0.44 -3.79
N ASP A 102 -17.66 -0.05 -4.46
CA ASP A 102 -18.39 1.15 -4.11
C ASP A 102 -19.26 0.80 -2.90
N ALA A 103 -19.20 1.59 -1.84
CA ALA A 103 -20.11 1.44 -0.70
C ALA A 103 -21.53 1.89 -1.08
N LEU A 104 -22.18 1.14 -1.97
CA LEU A 104 -23.61 1.24 -2.26
C LEU A 104 -24.17 -0.17 -2.37
N ASN A 105 -24.49 -0.78 -1.22
CA ASN A 105 -25.61 -1.72 -1.12
C ASN A 105 -26.07 -1.79 0.34
N SER A 106 -27.28 -1.25 0.56
CA SER A 106 -28.12 -1.41 1.76
C SER A 106 -28.53 -2.85 1.98
#